data_AF-A0AAU5EPN8-F1
#
_entry.id   AF-A0AAU5EPN8-F1
#
_cell.length_a   1.000
_cell.length_b   1.000
_cell.length_c   1.000
_cell.angle_alpha   90.00
_cell.angle_beta   90.00
_cell.angle_gamma   90.00
#
_symmetry.space_group_name_H-M   'P 1'
#
loop_
_entity.id
_entity.type
_entity.pdbx_description
1 polymer ?
#
loop_
_entity_poly.entity_id
_entity_poly.type
_entity_poly.pdbx_seq_one_letter_code
_entity_poly.pdbx_strand_id
1 'polypeptide(L)'
;MDRVRASVDGTLTTAGLTEPRVRDLRVRALGEGAEWAPTLLAVDGDRVRAWTGTALSLRLARLLGPSDSLRVVRALRDLDVLRSPSRRGILKAVPGLALGTFLVTGGLAASPAQAVTRARGSKASRWVKANLDRLPSGYSEFASYPADYRRAIYGALSASARSDLWVAHFADYRKTHPGLSAEQSAVLDHATRSAPQIIAGRRQEAAAEDLKTAAVAAFGESGARAVLMTLGPADTQGVTPRSDQSGQVLDCNSQCAGTGSCDTVCYASPFYCNWTDRGCGPLWLGPCSGYCI
;
A
#
# COMPACT_ATOMS: atom_id res chain seq x y z
N MET A 1 -22.38 -7.26 5.38
CA MET A 1 -22.50 -7.95 6.68
C MET A 1 -21.69 -9.25 6.70
N ASP A 2 -21.77 -10.10 5.67
CA ASP A 2 -21.07 -11.41 5.68
C ASP A 2 -19.54 -11.40 5.59
N ARG A 3 -18.91 -10.32 5.12
CA ARG A 3 -17.45 -10.29 4.89
C ARG A 3 -16.59 -10.07 6.15
N VAL A 4 -17.13 -9.43 7.20
CA VAL A 4 -16.38 -9.26 8.46
C VAL A 4 -16.41 -10.56 9.27
N ARG A 5 -17.50 -11.35 9.18
CA ARG A 5 -17.59 -12.68 9.80
C ARG A 5 -16.54 -13.65 9.26
N ALA A 6 -16.20 -13.55 7.98
CA ALA A 6 -15.16 -14.38 7.36
C ALA A 6 -13.72 -13.97 7.74
N SER A 7 -13.53 -12.87 8.46
CA SER A 7 -12.21 -12.23 8.62
C SER A 7 -11.55 -12.45 9.99
N VAL A 8 -12.26 -13.03 10.96
CA VAL A 8 -11.82 -13.17 12.35
C VAL A 8 -12.51 -14.40 12.93
N ASP A 9 -11.74 -15.45 13.21
CA ASP A 9 -12.16 -16.79 13.68
C ASP A 9 -12.98 -16.76 14.99
N GLY A 10 -14.22 -16.26 14.94
CA GLY A 10 -15.13 -16.17 16.09
C GLY A 10 -14.82 -15.05 17.10
N THR A 11 -13.66 -14.39 17.01
CA THR A 11 -13.21 -13.37 17.98
C THR A 11 -14.01 -12.07 17.95
N LEU A 12 -14.66 -11.74 16.83
CA LEU A 12 -15.56 -10.59 16.73
C LEU A 12 -16.90 -10.98 16.12
N THR A 13 -17.96 -10.40 16.67
CA THR A 13 -19.29 -10.44 16.08
C THR A 13 -19.62 -9.07 15.49
N THR A 14 -20.28 -9.06 14.34
CA THR A 14 -20.77 -7.83 13.70
C THR A 14 -22.26 -7.69 13.88
N ALA A 15 -22.68 -6.43 14.05
CA ALA A 15 -24.07 -6.04 14.17
C ALA A 15 -24.24 -4.63 13.57
N GLY A 16 -25.42 -4.34 13.04
CA GLY A 16 -25.77 -3.04 12.50
C GLY A 16 -25.92 -2.00 13.59
N LEU A 17 -25.45 -0.77 13.34
CA LEU A 17 -25.61 0.35 14.29
C LEU A 17 -27.07 0.74 14.52
N THR A 18 -27.96 0.38 13.59
CA THR A 18 -29.41 0.62 13.68
C THR A 18 -30.15 -0.42 14.51
N GLU A 19 -29.52 -1.54 14.87
CA GLU A 19 -30.17 -2.58 15.67
C GLU A 19 -30.47 -2.07 17.09
N PRO A 20 -31.71 -2.26 17.62
CA PRO A 20 -32.11 -1.74 18.93
C PRO A 20 -31.15 -2.14 20.05
N ARG A 21 -30.74 -3.41 20.09
CA ARG A 21 -29.78 -3.94 21.06
C ARG A 21 -28.42 -3.20 21.01
N VAL A 22 -27.94 -2.86 19.81
CA VAL A 22 -26.65 -2.15 19.63
C VAL A 22 -26.77 -0.70 20.06
N ARG A 23 -27.92 -0.05 19.80
CA ARG A 23 -28.19 1.32 20.25
C ARG A 23 -28.22 1.39 21.78
N ASP A 24 -28.91 0.46 22.44
CA ASP A 24 -28.98 0.41 23.91
C ASP A 24 -27.61 0.19 24.55
N LEU A 25 -26.78 -0.68 23.96
CA LEU A 25 -25.40 -0.89 24.41
C LEU A 25 -24.54 0.37 24.24
N ARG A 26 -24.71 1.09 23.12
CA ARG A 26 -23.99 2.35 22.88
C ARG A 26 -24.41 3.45 23.82
N VAL A 27 -25.70 3.60 24.10
CA VAL A 27 -26.21 4.58 25.07
C VAL A 27 -25.66 4.27 26.46
N ARG A 28 -25.67 3.00 26.89
CA ARG A 28 -25.11 2.60 28.20
C ARG A 28 -23.61 2.88 28.32
N ALA A 29 -22.85 2.75 27.24
CA ALA A 29 -21.39 2.89 27.28
C ALA A 29 -20.88 4.30 26.96
N LEU A 30 -21.60 5.08 26.15
CA LEU A 30 -21.17 6.37 25.60
C LEU A 30 -22.15 7.53 25.89
N GLY A 31 -23.35 7.25 26.41
CA GLY A 31 -24.42 8.22 26.64
C GLY A 31 -25.33 8.44 25.43
N GLU A 32 -26.47 9.10 25.66
CA GLU A 32 -27.52 9.33 24.65
C GLU A 32 -27.08 10.23 23.47
N GLY A 33 -26.04 11.06 23.67
CA GLY A 33 -25.51 11.99 22.66
C GLY A 33 -24.33 11.45 21.85
N ALA A 34 -24.05 10.15 21.89
CA ALA A 34 -22.87 9.58 21.26
C ALA A 34 -22.91 9.70 19.72
N GLU A 35 -21.81 10.20 19.14
CA GLU A 35 -21.66 10.39 17.69
C GLU A 35 -21.90 9.10 16.90
N TRP A 36 -22.61 9.20 15.77
CA TRP A 36 -22.92 8.07 14.89
C TRP A 36 -21.69 7.61 14.09
N ALA A 37 -20.79 6.89 14.76
CA ALA A 37 -19.56 6.35 14.21
C ALA A 37 -19.40 4.84 14.45
N PRO A 38 -18.59 4.11 13.66
CA PRO A 38 -18.22 2.73 13.97
C PRO A 38 -17.72 2.58 15.42
N THR A 39 -18.23 1.57 16.13
CA THR A 39 -17.97 1.37 17.57
C THR A 39 -17.63 -0.09 17.85
N LEU A 40 -16.56 -0.32 18.61
CA LEU A 40 -16.22 -1.62 19.16
C LEU A 40 -16.83 -1.72 20.55
N LEU A 41 -17.65 -2.74 20.77
CA LEU A 41 -18.29 -2.99 22.06
C LEU A 41 -17.71 -4.27 22.66
N ALA A 42 -17.22 -4.18 23.89
CA ALA A 42 -16.96 -5.34 24.72
C ALA A 42 -18.08 -5.44 25.76
N VAL A 43 -18.84 -6.53 25.71
CA VAL A 43 -19.98 -6.79 26.60
C VAL A 43 -19.61 -7.97 27.50
N ASP A 44 -19.59 -7.73 28.80
CA ASP A 44 -19.33 -8.72 29.84
C ASP A 44 -20.42 -8.60 30.92
N GLY A 45 -21.48 -9.39 30.77
CA GLY A 45 -22.71 -9.24 31.56
C GLY A 45 -23.27 -7.83 31.46
N ASP A 46 -23.39 -7.15 32.61
CA ASP A 46 -23.88 -5.77 32.72
C ASP A 46 -22.81 -4.71 32.40
N ARG A 47 -21.54 -5.10 32.28
CA ARG A 47 -20.45 -4.17 31.95
C ARG A 47 -20.31 -4.03 30.45
N VAL A 48 -20.55 -2.82 29.96
CA VAL A 48 -20.36 -2.48 28.55
C VAL A 48 -19.24 -1.46 28.43
N ARG A 49 -18.22 -1.79 27.65
CA ARG A 49 -17.16 -0.85 27.27
C ARG A 49 -17.25 -0.59 25.77
N ALA A 50 -17.10 0.67 25.41
CA ALA A 50 -17.14 1.10 24.03
C ALA A 50 -15.86 1.86 23.65
N TRP A 51 -15.42 1.64 22.42
CA TRP A 51 -14.35 2.43 21.82
C TRP A 51 -14.78 2.90 20.45
N THR A 52 -14.49 4.16 20.14
CA THR A 52 -14.72 4.80 18.84
C THR A 52 -13.42 5.40 18.32
N GLY A 53 -13.37 5.75 17.04
CA GLY A 53 -12.22 6.44 16.42
C GLY A 53 -10.87 5.79 16.71
N THR A 54 -9.90 6.56 17.20
CA THR A 54 -8.53 6.09 17.48
C THR A 54 -8.47 5.00 18.56
N ALA A 55 -9.33 5.08 19.57
CA ALA A 55 -9.34 4.11 20.66
C ALA A 55 -9.84 2.73 20.18
N LEU A 56 -10.75 2.72 19.20
CA LEU A 56 -11.20 1.51 18.52
C LEU A 56 -10.06 0.85 17.75
N SER A 57 -9.30 1.61 16.96
CA SER A 57 -8.20 1.08 16.16
C SER A 57 -7.10 0.46 17.03
N LEU A 58 -6.73 1.13 18.12
CA LEU A 58 -5.74 0.62 19.08
C LEU A 58 -6.21 -0.66 19.78
N ARG A 59 -7.51 -0.74 20.09
CA ARG A 59 -8.07 -1.91 20.75
C ARG A 59 -8.14 -3.12 19.80
N LEU A 60 -8.53 -2.91 18.55
CA LEU A 60 -8.49 -3.96 17.52
C LEU A 60 -7.06 -4.50 17.33
N ALA A 61 -6.08 -3.60 17.17
CA ALA A 61 -4.66 -3.98 16.99
C ALA A 61 -4.14 -4.88 18.12
N ARG A 62 -4.56 -4.61 19.36
CA ARG A 62 -4.19 -5.42 20.54
C ARG A 62 -4.94 -6.75 20.63
N LEU A 63 -6.17 -6.82 20.11
CA LEU A 63 -7.04 -8.01 20.23
C LEU A 63 -6.82 -9.02 19.10
N LEU A 64 -6.58 -8.53 17.89
CA LEU A 64 -6.49 -9.37 16.68
C LEU A 64 -5.07 -9.44 16.12
N GLY A 65 -4.14 -8.64 16.64
CA GLY A 65 -2.87 -8.37 15.99
C GLY A 65 -3.01 -7.40 14.80
N PRO A 66 -1.87 -6.92 14.28
CA PRO A 66 -1.84 -5.83 13.30
C PRO A 66 -2.42 -6.21 11.93
N SER A 67 -2.21 -7.45 11.47
CA SER A 67 -2.64 -7.92 10.15
C SER A 67 -4.16 -8.08 10.04
N ASP A 68 -4.78 -8.73 11.03
CA ASP A 68 -6.23 -8.96 11.01
C ASP A 68 -7.03 -7.69 11.33
N SER A 69 -6.46 -6.80 12.15
CA SER A 69 -7.02 -5.46 12.37
C SER A 69 -7.11 -4.65 11.09
N LEU A 70 -6.11 -4.77 10.20
CA LEU A 70 -6.10 -4.08 8.92
C LEU A 70 -7.20 -4.58 7.99
N ARG A 71 -7.46 -5.90 8.00
CA ARG A 71 -8.54 -6.53 7.23
C ARG A 71 -9.92 -6.00 7.67
N VAL A 72 -10.13 -5.86 8.98
CA VAL A 72 -11.36 -5.29 9.55
C VAL A 72 -11.50 -3.80 9.22
N VAL A 73 -10.44 -3.01 9.36
CA VAL A 73 -10.47 -1.57 9.04
C VAL A 73 -10.72 -1.31 7.56
N ARG A 74 -10.15 -2.10 6.65
CA ARG A 74 -10.43 -2.00 5.21
C ARG A 74 -11.89 -2.31 4.89
N ALA A 75 -12.43 -3.38 5.47
CA ALA A 75 -13.85 -3.73 5.31
C ALA A 75 -14.81 -2.63 5.84
N LEU A 76 -14.37 -1.83 6.82
CA LEU A 76 -15.13 -0.69 7.33
C LEU A 76 -14.98 0.59 6.49
N ARG A 77 -13.85 0.79 5.79
CA ARG A 77 -13.63 1.95 4.89
C ARG A 77 -14.38 1.85 3.57
N ASP A 78 -14.67 0.64 3.10
CA ASP A 78 -15.50 0.40 1.92
C ASP A 78 -17.01 0.60 2.20
N LEU A 79 -17.39 0.94 3.45
CA LEU A 79 -18.72 1.43 3.79
C LEU A 79 -18.67 2.97 3.78
N ASP A 80 -19.38 3.59 2.83
CA ASP A 80 -19.40 5.02 2.47
C ASP A 80 -19.79 6.03 3.58
N VAL A 81 -19.70 5.67 4.86
CA VAL A 81 -20.19 6.44 6.01
C VAL A 81 -19.14 7.38 6.63
N LEU A 82 -17.90 7.42 6.13
CA LEU A 82 -16.82 8.23 6.72
C LEU A 82 -16.47 9.53 5.97
N ARG A 83 -17.46 10.25 5.42
CA ARG A 83 -17.24 11.58 4.84
C ARG A 83 -17.57 12.72 5.81
N SER A 84 -16.50 13.44 6.20
CA SER A 84 -16.40 14.82 6.76
C SER A 84 -16.43 15.00 8.29
N PRO A 85 -15.51 15.84 8.82
CA PRO A 85 -15.95 17.19 9.22
C PRO A 85 -15.17 18.35 8.56
N SER A 86 -15.86 19.50 8.55
CA SER A 86 -15.62 20.73 7.79
C SER A 86 -14.35 21.55 8.15
N ARG A 87 -13.86 22.30 7.15
CA ARG A 87 -12.59 23.06 7.10
C ARG A 87 -12.45 24.29 8.02
N ARG A 88 -13.31 24.53 9.02
CA ARG A 88 -13.32 25.83 9.76
C ARG A 88 -12.77 25.83 11.18
N GLY A 89 -12.26 24.72 11.72
CA GLY A 89 -11.78 24.66 13.11
C GLY A 89 -10.26 24.64 13.36
N ILE A 90 -9.41 24.54 12.33
CA ILE A 90 -8.02 24.07 12.52
C ILE A 90 -7.02 25.17 12.94
N LEU A 91 -7.38 26.46 12.94
CA LEU A 91 -6.40 27.55 13.10
C LEU A 91 -6.24 28.15 14.50
N LYS A 92 -6.77 27.53 15.57
CA LYS A 92 -6.49 27.99 16.95
C LYS A 92 -6.16 26.85 17.91
N ALA A 93 -5.04 26.17 17.68
CA ALA A 93 -4.31 25.42 18.71
C ALA A 93 -2.83 25.28 18.32
N VAL A 94 -1.95 25.98 19.06
CA VAL A 94 -0.64 25.58 19.67
C VAL A 94 0.18 24.46 18.97
N PRO A 95 1.54 24.56 18.91
CA PRO A 95 2.39 23.65 18.13
C PRO A 95 2.24 22.19 18.56
N GLY A 96 1.50 21.41 17.77
CA GLY A 96 1.19 20.01 18.09
C GLY A 96 0.33 19.31 17.04
N LEU A 97 0.40 19.75 15.77
CA LEU A 97 -0.39 19.19 14.68
C LEU A 97 0.27 17.92 14.11
N ALA A 98 0.08 16.80 14.82
CA ALA A 98 0.29 15.45 14.29
C ALA A 98 -1.03 14.63 14.20
N LEU A 99 -2.18 15.24 14.50
CA LEU A 99 -3.40 14.49 14.83
C LEU A 99 -4.52 14.52 13.77
N GLY A 100 -4.44 15.37 12.75
CA GLY A 100 -5.47 15.46 11.70
C GLY A 100 -5.33 14.44 10.56
N THR A 101 -4.17 13.82 10.39
CA THR A 101 -3.84 12.96 9.23
C THR A 101 -4.10 11.47 9.45
N PHE A 102 -4.38 11.04 10.68
CA PHE A 102 -4.57 9.63 11.04
C PHE A 102 -5.87 9.04 10.45
N LEU A 103 -6.94 9.84 10.38
CA LEU A 103 -8.24 9.40 9.86
C LEU A 103 -8.28 9.33 8.33
N VAL A 104 -7.46 10.11 7.63
CA VAL A 104 -7.43 10.11 6.15
C VAL A 104 -6.60 8.93 5.61
N THR A 105 -5.67 8.37 6.41
CA THR A 105 -4.67 7.38 5.95
C THR A 105 -4.82 5.97 6.52
N GLY A 106 -5.78 5.70 7.40
CA GLY A 106 -6.04 4.33 7.87
C GLY A 106 -4.99 3.76 8.82
N GLY A 107 -4.40 4.60 9.67
CA GLY A 107 -3.74 4.15 10.91
C GLY A 107 -2.45 3.33 10.79
N LEU A 108 -1.73 3.40 9.67
CA LEU A 108 -0.49 2.62 9.44
C LEU A 108 0.80 3.39 9.77
N ALA A 109 0.80 4.33 10.72
CA ALA A 109 2.02 4.91 11.25
C ALA A 109 2.28 4.30 12.63
N ALA A 110 3.28 3.41 12.73
CA ALA A 110 3.68 2.79 13.98
C ALA A 110 4.35 3.79 14.95
N SER A 111 4.65 5.02 14.50
CA SER A 111 5.06 6.14 15.37
C SER A 111 4.82 7.53 14.75
N PRO A 112 4.78 8.61 15.56
CA PRO A 112 4.75 10.00 15.10
C PRO A 112 5.92 10.37 14.17
N ALA A 113 7.10 9.77 14.38
CA ALA A 113 8.26 9.97 13.52
C ALA A 113 7.99 9.46 12.10
N GLN A 114 7.32 8.31 11.95
CA GLN A 114 6.90 7.78 10.64
C GLN A 114 5.80 8.61 9.97
N ALA A 115 4.94 9.26 10.76
CA ALA A 115 3.94 10.19 10.23
C ALA A 115 4.59 11.49 9.70
N VAL A 116 5.61 12.00 10.38
CA VAL A 116 6.36 13.19 9.97
C VAL A 116 7.26 12.91 8.75
N THR A 117 7.91 11.74 8.68
CA THR A 117 8.66 11.34 7.47
C THR A 117 7.74 11.15 6.26
N ARG A 118 6.55 10.53 6.44
CA ARG A 118 5.50 10.49 5.40
C ARG A 118 5.11 11.89 4.93
N ALA A 119 4.93 12.84 5.85
CA ALA A 119 4.54 14.20 5.50
C ALA A 119 5.62 14.95 4.69
N ARG A 120 6.91 14.62 4.88
CA ARG A 120 8.02 15.22 4.12
C ARG A 120 8.20 14.58 2.73
N GLY A 121 7.92 13.29 2.60
CA GLY A 121 8.09 12.50 1.36
C GLY A 121 9.55 12.41 0.88
N SER A 122 9.84 11.52 -0.06
CA SER A 122 11.14 11.49 -0.74
C SER A 122 11.28 12.65 -1.75
N LYS A 123 12.50 12.82 -2.30
CA LYS A 123 12.73 13.75 -3.42
C LYS A 123 11.86 13.39 -4.63
N ALA A 124 11.79 12.11 -4.99
CA ALA A 124 10.94 11.61 -6.07
C ALA A 124 9.45 11.90 -5.80
N SER A 125 8.96 11.61 -4.60
CA SER A 125 7.56 11.89 -4.21
C SER A 125 7.22 13.38 -4.31
N ARG A 126 8.11 14.28 -3.87
CA ARG A 126 7.92 15.73 -4.00
C ARG A 126 7.93 16.18 -5.46
N TRP A 127 8.82 15.63 -6.28
CA TRP A 127 8.86 15.92 -7.70
C TRP A 127 7.56 15.49 -8.39
N VAL A 128 7.05 14.29 -8.12
CA VAL A 128 5.77 13.81 -8.68
C VAL A 128 4.63 14.74 -8.29
N LYS A 129 4.55 15.14 -7.02
CA LYS A 129 3.52 16.08 -6.54
C LYS A 129 3.56 17.43 -7.27
N ALA A 130 4.75 17.93 -7.60
CA ALA A 130 4.92 19.18 -8.33
C ALA A 130 4.65 19.05 -9.84
N ASN A 131 4.60 17.83 -10.38
CA ASN A 131 4.52 17.56 -11.82
C ASN A 131 3.31 16.68 -12.19
N LEU A 132 2.26 16.63 -11.35
CA LEU A 132 1.10 15.74 -11.53
C LEU A 132 0.47 15.82 -12.93
N ASP A 133 0.33 17.02 -13.48
CA ASP A 133 -0.31 17.24 -14.79
C ASP A 133 0.61 16.93 -15.98
N ARG A 134 1.86 16.54 -15.73
CA ARG A 134 2.89 16.28 -16.74
C ARG A 134 3.70 15.01 -16.48
N LEU A 135 3.13 14.07 -15.71
CA LEU A 135 3.81 12.81 -15.46
C LEU A 135 3.89 11.98 -16.76
N PRO A 136 5.03 11.30 -17.01
CA PRO A 136 5.16 10.46 -18.18
C PRO A 136 4.22 9.26 -18.07
N SER A 137 3.39 9.06 -19.09
CA SER A 137 2.55 7.87 -19.25
C SER A 137 3.04 6.94 -20.37
N GLY A 138 3.96 7.42 -21.22
CA GLY A 138 4.61 6.61 -22.25
C GLY A 138 5.84 5.88 -21.72
N TYR A 139 6.04 4.63 -22.17
CA TYR A 139 7.11 3.77 -21.64
C TYR A 139 8.53 4.30 -21.87
N SER A 140 8.84 4.84 -23.05
CA SER A 140 10.19 5.35 -23.35
C SER A 140 10.59 6.51 -22.45
N GLU A 141 9.69 7.50 -22.31
CA GLU A 141 9.91 8.64 -21.42
C GLU A 141 9.97 8.17 -19.96
N PHE A 142 9.03 7.32 -19.54
CA PHE A 142 9.00 6.74 -18.19
C PHE A 142 10.30 6.00 -17.85
N ALA A 143 10.78 5.13 -18.74
CA ALA A 143 11.98 4.32 -18.55
C ALA A 143 13.27 5.14 -18.48
N SER A 144 13.26 6.39 -18.95
CA SER A 144 14.42 7.28 -18.88
C SER A 144 14.68 7.86 -17.49
N TYR A 145 13.67 7.86 -16.61
CA TYR A 145 13.81 8.30 -15.22
C TYR A 145 14.53 7.25 -14.37
N PRO A 146 15.25 7.65 -13.30
CA PRO A 146 15.80 6.70 -12.31
C PRO A 146 14.71 5.85 -11.61
N ALA A 147 15.04 4.65 -11.11
CA ALA A 147 14.04 3.70 -10.60
C ALA A 147 13.17 4.24 -9.46
N ASP A 148 13.70 5.09 -8.58
CA ASP A 148 12.96 5.73 -7.49
C ASP A 148 11.89 6.71 -8.03
N TYR A 149 12.23 7.48 -9.06
CA TYR A 149 11.26 8.32 -9.78
C TYR A 149 10.24 7.48 -10.54
N ARG A 150 10.66 6.42 -11.24
CA ARG A 150 9.75 5.51 -11.95
C ARG A 150 8.69 4.93 -11.01
N ARG A 151 9.08 4.48 -9.82
CA ARG A 151 8.14 3.94 -8.82
C ARG A 151 7.23 5.01 -8.24
N ALA A 152 7.74 6.21 -7.95
CA ALA A 152 6.93 7.33 -7.49
C ALA A 152 5.89 7.77 -8.55
N ILE A 153 6.30 7.88 -9.81
CA ILE A 153 5.43 8.18 -10.96
C ILE A 153 4.36 7.09 -11.06
N TYR A 154 4.76 5.82 -11.09
CA TYR A 154 3.84 4.68 -11.16
C TYR A 154 2.78 4.71 -10.06
N GLY A 155 3.15 5.10 -8.83
CA GLY A 155 2.22 5.27 -7.72
C GLY A 155 1.13 6.32 -7.97
N ALA A 156 1.43 7.38 -8.71
CA ALA A 156 0.50 8.47 -9.03
C ALA A 156 -0.33 8.23 -10.32
N LEU A 157 0.08 7.28 -11.17
CA LEU A 157 -0.63 6.98 -12.41
C LEU A 157 -1.94 6.20 -12.20
N SER A 158 -2.86 6.37 -13.15
CA SER A 158 -4.10 5.61 -13.23
C SER A 158 -3.84 4.11 -13.48
N ALA A 159 -4.82 3.25 -13.19
CA ALA A 159 -4.71 1.82 -13.48
C ALA A 159 -4.47 1.53 -14.98
N SER A 160 -5.09 2.30 -15.87
CA SER A 160 -4.88 2.17 -17.31
C SER A 160 -3.44 2.50 -17.69
N ALA A 161 -2.94 3.68 -17.31
CA ALA A 161 -1.58 4.10 -17.65
C ALA A 161 -0.52 3.14 -17.10
N ARG A 162 -0.72 2.60 -15.90
CA ARG A 162 0.15 1.54 -15.34
C ARG A 162 0.14 0.26 -16.17
N SER A 163 -1.04 -0.14 -16.65
CA SER A 163 -1.20 -1.32 -17.49
C SER A 163 -0.48 -1.13 -18.82
N ASP A 164 -0.61 0.04 -19.43
CA ASP A 164 0.05 0.40 -20.69
C ASP A 164 1.57 0.35 -20.54
N LEU A 165 2.12 0.85 -19.42
CA LEU A 165 3.56 0.76 -19.13
C LEU A 165 4.05 -0.69 -19.03
N TRP A 166 3.32 -1.57 -18.34
CA TRP A 166 3.71 -2.98 -18.22
C TRP A 166 3.62 -3.73 -19.56
N VAL A 167 2.56 -3.49 -20.34
CA VAL A 167 2.42 -4.09 -21.68
C VAL A 167 3.55 -3.62 -22.59
N ALA A 168 3.88 -2.33 -22.58
CA ALA A 168 5.00 -1.79 -23.34
C ALA A 168 6.35 -2.36 -22.87
N HIS A 169 6.54 -2.54 -21.57
CA HIS A 169 7.73 -3.19 -21.01
C HIS A 169 7.90 -4.63 -21.50
N PHE A 170 6.84 -5.44 -21.53
CA PHE A 170 6.93 -6.80 -22.06
C PHE A 170 7.24 -6.83 -23.56
N ALA A 171 6.74 -5.85 -24.33
CA ALA A 171 7.07 -5.72 -25.73
C ALA A 171 8.55 -5.34 -25.94
N ASP A 172 9.05 -4.39 -25.16
CA ASP A 172 10.45 -3.96 -25.16
C ASP A 172 11.40 -5.09 -24.72
N TYR A 173 11.02 -5.86 -23.70
CA TYR A 173 11.78 -7.02 -23.25
C TYR A 173 11.95 -8.07 -24.36
N ARG A 174 10.87 -8.40 -25.08
CA ARG A 174 10.95 -9.30 -26.25
C ARG A 174 11.89 -8.76 -27.33
N LYS A 175 11.82 -7.46 -27.61
CA LYS A 175 12.64 -6.82 -28.63
C LYS A 175 14.14 -6.86 -28.28
N THR A 176 14.47 -6.68 -27.01
CA THR A 176 15.85 -6.63 -26.52
C THR A 176 16.44 -8.01 -26.20
N HIS A 177 15.62 -9.05 -26.18
CA HIS A 177 16.02 -10.44 -25.93
C HIS A 177 15.54 -11.35 -27.07
N PRO A 178 16.18 -11.36 -28.25
CA PRO A 178 15.72 -12.17 -29.39
C PRO A 178 15.86 -13.69 -29.17
N GLY A 179 16.60 -14.13 -28.15
CA GLY A 179 16.85 -15.54 -27.83
C GLY A 179 15.87 -16.18 -26.84
N LEU A 180 14.67 -15.63 -26.66
CA LEU A 180 13.68 -16.20 -25.74
C LEU A 180 13.24 -17.59 -26.18
N SER A 181 13.13 -18.52 -25.22
CA SER A 181 12.53 -19.82 -25.47
C SER A 181 11.02 -19.71 -25.74
N ALA A 182 10.40 -20.79 -26.21
CA ALA A 182 8.95 -20.86 -26.38
C ALA A 182 8.21 -20.67 -25.05
N GLU A 183 8.73 -21.25 -23.96
CA GLU A 183 8.18 -21.14 -22.61
C GLU A 183 8.28 -19.71 -22.08
N GLN A 184 9.43 -19.07 -22.25
CA GLN A 184 9.64 -17.67 -21.87
C GLN A 184 8.70 -16.72 -22.62
N SER A 185 8.55 -16.95 -23.92
CA SER A 185 7.62 -16.20 -24.77
C SER A 185 6.17 -16.38 -24.32
N ALA A 186 5.76 -17.61 -24.00
CA ALA A 186 4.42 -17.92 -23.51
C ALA A 186 4.12 -17.24 -22.15
N VAL A 187 5.10 -17.14 -21.26
CA VAL A 187 4.95 -16.38 -20.00
C VAL A 187 4.75 -14.89 -20.28
N LEU A 188 5.52 -14.29 -21.20
CA LEU A 188 5.32 -12.88 -21.56
C LEU A 188 3.96 -12.64 -22.21
N ASP A 189 3.46 -13.59 -23.01
CA ASP A 189 2.13 -13.52 -23.62
C ASP A 189 1.04 -13.57 -22.54
N HIS A 190 1.20 -14.47 -21.56
CA HIS A 190 0.31 -14.53 -20.41
C HIS A 190 0.36 -13.24 -19.58
N ALA A 191 1.55 -12.71 -19.30
CA ALA A 191 1.73 -11.45 -18.57
C ALA A 191 1.04 -10.29 -19.29
N THR A 192 1.20 -10.19 -20.61
CA THR A 192 0.61 -9.14 -21.46
C THR A 192 -0.93 -9.15 -21.37
N ARG A 193 -1.56 -10.34 -21.35
CA ARG A 193 -3.02 -10.46 -21.21
C ARG A 193 -3.51 -10.23 -19.78
N SER A 194 -2.77 -10.71 -18.79
CA SER A 194 -3.21 -10.74 -17.40
C SER A 194 -2.93 -9.44 -16.64
N ALA A 195 -1.81 -8.76 -16.91
CA ALA A 195 -1.39 -7.57 -16.16
C ALA A 195 -2.48 -6.48 -16.11
N PRO A 196 -3.17 -6.10 -17.21
CA PRO A 196 -4.22 -5.09 -17.14
C PRO A 196 -5.39 -5.47 -16.22
N GLN A 197 -5.77 -6.76 -16.20
CA GLN A 197 -6.86 -7.24 -15.34
C GLN A 197 -6.45 -7.26 -13.86
N ILE A 198 -5.21 -7.65 -13.58
CA ILE A 198 -4.65 -7.66 -12.22
C ILE A 198 -4.52 -6.23 -11.71
N ILE A 199 -3.92 -5.32 -12.49
CA ILE A 199 -3.70 -3.91 -12.11
C ILE A 199 -5.03 -3.16 -11.89
N ALA A 200 -6.06 -3.48 -12.67
CA ALA A 200 -7.40 -2.94 -12.50
C ALA A 200 -8.18 -3.54 -11.31
N GLY A 201 -7.62 -4.54 -10.61
CA GLY A 201 -8.28 -5.23 -9.50
C GLY A 201 -9.44 -6.14 -9.93
N ARG A 202 -9.52 -6.51 -11.22
CA ARG A 202 -10.56 -7.39 -11.77
C ARG A 202 -10.23 -8.88 -11.60
N ARG A 203 -8.99 -9.20 -11.23
CA ARG A 203 -8.50 -10.55 -10.92
C ARG A 203 -7.90 -10.57 -9.52
N GLN A 204 -8.00 -11.72 -8.84
CA GLN A 204 -7.54 -11.89 -7.46
C GLN A 204 -6.01 -11.76 -7.32
N GLU A 205 -5.55 -11.42 -6.12
CA GLU A 205 -4.13 -11.30 -5.76
C GLU A 205 -3.31 -12.56 -6.08
N ALA A 206 -3.92 -13.75 -5.93
CA ALA A 206 -3.32 -15.03 -6.32
C ALA A 206 -2.84 -15.06 -7.78
N ALA A 207 -3.48 -14.31 -8.69
CA ALA A 207 -3.08 -14.29 -10.09
C ALA A 207 -1.74 -13.58 -10.34
N ALA A 208 -1.35 -12.64 -9.49
CA ALA A 208 -0.04 -12.00 -9.56
C ALA A 208 1.06 -12.98 -9.10
N GLU A 209 0.79 -13.77 -8.08
CA GLU A 209 1.69 -14.80 -7.57
C GLU A 209 1.80 -16.01 -8.51
N ASP A 210 0.70 -16.42 -9.15
CA ASP A 210 0.72 -17.43 -10.21
C ASP A 210 1.61 -16.99 -11.38
N LEU A 211 1.49 -15.72 -11.77
CA LEU A 211 2.32 -15.14 -12.83
C LEU A 211 3.80 -15.09 -12.44
N LYS A 212 4.09 -14.73 -11.18
CA LYS A 212 5.45 -14.77 -10.62
C LYS A 212 6.02 -16.19 -10.66
N THR A 213 5.26 -17.19 -10.19
CA THR A 213 5.66 -18.60 -10.20
C THR A 213 5.99 -19.09 -11.60
N ALA A 214 5.12 -18.77 -12.58
CA ALA A 214 5.36 -19.11 -13.98
C ALA A 214 6.63 -18.43 -14.54
N ALA A 215 6.86 -17.17 -14.19
CA ALA A 215 8.08 -16.46 -14.60
C ALA A 215 9.34 -17.05 -13.97
N VAL A 216 9.33 -17.40 -12.68
CA VAL A 216 10.48 -18.05 -12.03
C VAL A 216 10.78 -19.39 -12.70
N ALA A 217 9.76 -20.17 -13.04
CA ALA A 217 9.96 -21.46 -13.72
C ALA A 217 10.60 -21.30 -15.11
N ALA A 218 10.23 -20.27 -15.89
CA ALA A 218 10.72 -20.08 -17.26
C ALA A 218 12.02 -19.25 -17.36
N PHE A 219 12.25 -18.32 -16.43
CA PHE A 219 13.34 -17.35 -16.49
C PHE A 219 14.35 -17.48 -15.35
N GLY A 220 14.06 -18.29 -14.33
CA GLY A 220 14.76 -18.26 -13.06
C GLY A 220 14.45 -16.99 -12.26
N GLU A 221 14.97 -16.94 -11.04
CA GLU A 221 14.83 -15.83 -10.07
C GLU A 221 15.20 -14.46 -10.66
N SER A 222 16.39 -14.36 -11.28
CA SER A 222 16.91 -13.11 -11.82
C SER A 222 16.10 -12.59 -13.00
N GLY A 223 15.71 -13.48 -13.92
CA GLY A 223 14.91 -13.10 -15.08
C GLY A 223 13.45 -12.79 -14.71
N ALA A 224 12.84 -13.55 -13.79
CA ALA A 224 11.51 -13.23 -13.28
C ALA A 224 11.45 -11.84 -12.64
N ARG A 225 12.49 -11.47 -11.90
CA ARG A 225 12.64 -10.13 -11.32
C ARG A 225 12.78 -9.05 -12.40
N ALA A 226 13.60 -9.30 -13.42
CA ALA A 226 13.75 -8.37 -14.53
C ALA A 226 12.43 -8.13 -15.29
N VAL A 227 11.61 -9.18 -15.43
CA VAL A 227 10.35 -9.13 -16.19
C VAL A 227 9.18 -8.61 -15.36
N LEU A 228 9.06 -8.95 -14.08
CA LEU A 228 7.84 -8.68 -13.29
C LEU A 228 8.04 -7.73 -12.10
N MET A 229 9.27 -7.47 -11.69
CA MET A 229 9.57 -6.66 -10.49
C MET A 229 10.43 -5.44 -10.78
N THR A 230 10.84 -5.27 -12.04
CA THR A 230 11.49 -4.08 -12.57
C THR A 230 10.66 -3.58 -13.74
N LEU A 231 10.36 -2.28 -13.75
CA LEU A 231 9.67 -1.63 -14.87
C LEU A 231 10.64 -0.62 -15.51
N GLY A 232 11.08 -0.94 -16.72
CA GLY A 232 12.18 -0.26 -17.40
C GLY A 232 13.52 -0.98 -17.25
N PRO A 233 14.63 -0.39 -17.72
CA PRO A 233 15.96 -0.99 -17.62
C PRO A 233 16.38 -1.16 -16.16
N ALA A 234 17.26 -2.13 -15.90
CA ALA A 234 18.00 -2.18 -14.65
C ALA A 234 18.86 -0.91 -14.56
N ASP A 235 18.80 -0.20 -13.44
CA ASP A 235 19.65 0.97 -13.25
C ASP A 235 21.12 0.47 -13.23
N THR A 236 21.93 0.92 -14.18
CA THR A 236 23.35 0.50 -14.36
C THR A 236 24.30 1.03 -13.28
N GLN A 237 23.78 1.52 -12.16
CA GLN A 237 24.57 2.08 -11.08
C GLN A 237 24.60 1.08 -9.91
N GLY A 238 25.63 0.21 -9.95
CA GLY A 238 26.25 -0.37 -8.75
C GLY A 238 26.95 0.70 -7.90
N VAL A 239 26.30 1.84 -7.70
CA VAL A 239 26.69 2.87 -6.75
C VAL A 239 25.57 2.84 -5.72
N THR A 240 25.78 2.01 -4.69
CA THR A 240 25.23 2.32 -3.38
C THR A 240 25.41 3.82 -3.18
N PRO A 241 24.36 4.58 -2.80
CA PRO A 241 24.57 5.96 -2.37
C PRO A 241 25.63 5.89 -1.27
N ARG A 242 26.85 6.31 -1.60
CA ARG A 242 27.87 6.62 -0.60
C ARG A 242 27.17 7.57 0.37
N SER A 243 27.23 7.23 1.65
CA SER A 243 26.41 7.73 2.75
C SER A 243 26.57 9.23 3.07
N ASP A 244 26.58 10.10 2.06
CA ASP A 244 26.80 11.54 2.16
C ASP A 244 25.51 12.35 1.92
N GLN A 245 24.35 11.84 2.34
CA GLN A 245 23.12 12.64 2.43
C GLN A 245 22.45 12.50 3.79
N SER A 246 23.14 13.02 4.80
CA SER A 246 22.59 13.31 6.12
C SER A 246 21.42 14.30 6.03
N GLY A 247 20.21 13.79 5.76
CA GLY A 247 18.95 14.55 5.93
C GLY A 247 17.79 14.22 4.99
N GLN A 248 17.98 13.46 3.92
CA GLN A 248 16.89 13.13 3.00
C GLN A 248 16.31 11.74 3.26
N VAL A 249 15.01 11.68 3.49
CA VAL A 249 14.26 10.42 3.61
C VAL A 249 14.16 9.78 2.21
N LEU A 250 14.74 8.59 2.06
CA LEU A 250 14.61 7.77 0.85
C LEU A 250 13.34 6.92 0.92
N ASP A 251 12.74 6.62 -0.24
CA ASP A 251 11.62 5.68 -0.29
C ASP A 251 12.11 4.24 -0.03
N CYS A 252 11.29 3.42 0.63
CA CYS A 252 11.68 2.05 0.98
C CYS A 252 11.97 1.16 -0.24
N ASN A 253 11.37 1.48 -1.38
CA ASN A 253 11.63 0.81 -2.65
C ASN A 253 13.07 0.99 -3.18
N SER A 254 13.73 2.10 -2.85
CA SER A 254 15.11 2.41 -3.24
C SER A 254 16.14 1.62 -2.44
N GLN A 255 15.77 1.12 -1.26
CA GLN A 255 16.69 0.42 -0.35
C GLN A 255 16.66 -1.11 -0.52
N CYS A 256 15.69 -1.65 -1.24
CA CYS A 256 15.56 -3.09 -1.50
C CYS A 256 16.36 -3.53 -2.74
N ALA A 257 17.66 -3.18 -2.79
CA ALA A 257 18.62 -3.55 -3.85
C ALA A 257 18.11 -3.35 -5.30
N GLY A 258 17.20 -2.40 -5.53
CA GLY A 258 16.55 -2.17 -6.83
C GLY A 258 15.58 -3.27 -7.27
N THR A 259 15.45 -4.37 -6.52
CA THR A 259 14.70 -5.56 -6.92
C THR A 259 13.20 -5.46 -6.65
N GLY A 260 12.80 -4.66 -5.66
CA GLY A 260 11.42 -4.66 -5.17
C GLY A 260 10.93 -6.02 -4.66
N SER A 261 11.84 -6.98 -4.45
CA SER A 261 11.57 -8.33 -3.97
C SER A 261 12.07 -8.49 -2.55
N CYS A 262 11.36 -9.29 -1.76
CA CYS A 262 11.65 -9.58 -0.35
C CYS A 262 12.82 -10.56 -0.12
N ASP A 263 13.60 -10.89 -1.16
CA ASP A 263 14.61 -11.96 -1.07
C ASP A 263 15.87 -11.54 -0.28
N THR A 264 16.06 -10.24 -0.08
CA THR A 264 17.12 -9.68 0.77
C THR A 264 16.50 -8.66 1.70
N VAL A 265 16.61 -8.89 3.01
CA VAL A 265 16.02 -8.06 4.05
C VAL A 265 16.40 -6.59 3.86
N CYS A 266 15.42 -5.72 3.64
CA CYS A 266 15.63 -4.27 3.61
C CYS A 266 15.79 -3.75 5.05
N TYR A 267 16.87 -4.14 5.75
CA TYR A 267 17.17 -3.59 7.08
C TYR A 267 17.55 -2.12 6.96
N ALA A 268 16.53 -1.26 7.00
CA ALA A 268 16.69 0.16 7.18
C ALA A 268 16.86 0.44 8.68
N SER A 269 17.95 -0.10 9.27
CA SER A 269 18.44 0.30 10.58
C SER A 269 19.85 0.86 10.37
N PRO A 270 20.13 2.13 10.74
CA PRO A 270 19.31 3.02 11.57
C PRO A 270 18.34 3.95 10.79
N PHE A 271 18.10 3.73 9.49
CA PHE A 271 17.45 4.72 8.63
C PHE A 271 15.96 4.44 8.35
N TYR A 272 15.06 5.24 8.91
CA TYR A 272 13.64 5.25 8.55
C TYR A 272 13.44 5.59 7.06
N CYS A 273 13.00 4.63 6.24
CA CYS A 273 12.59 4.90 4.85
C CYS A 273 11.12 5.35 4.78
N ASN A 274 10.77 6.04 3.69
CA ASN A 274 9.40 6.45 3.42
C ASN A 274 8.61 5.29 2.81
N TRP A 275 7.55 4.91 3.51
CA TRP A 275 6.63 3.86 3.07
C TRP A 275 5.86 4.30 1.83
N THR A 276 5.66 3.39 0.88
CA THR A 276 4.83 3.62 -0.31
C THR A 276 3.75 2.55 -0.44
N ASP A 277 2.54 2.93 -0.85
CA ASP A 277 1.42 2.00 -1.08
C ASP A 277 1.68 1.01 -2.23
N ARG A 278 2.58 1.38 -3.14
CA ARG A 278 2.89 0.65 -4.38
C ARG A 278 4.37 0.75 -4.68
N GLY A 279 4.83 -0.06 -5.62
CA GLY A 279 6.21 -0.05 -6.06
C GLY A 279 6.99 -1.28 -5.64
N CYS A 280 6.40 -2.30 -4.99
CA CYS A 280 7.09 -3.55 -4.65
C CYS A 280 6.31 -4.77 -5.14
N GLY A 281 6.99 -5.92 -5.22
CA GLY A 281 6.41 -7.18 -5.70
C GLY A 281 6.08 -7.20 -7.20
N PRO A 282 5.42 -8.27 -7.66
CA PRO A 282 4.99 -8.42 -9.05
C PRO A 282 4.11 -7.24 -9.48
N LEU A 283 4.40 -6.71 -10.67
CA LEU A 283 3.69 -5.58 -11.27
C LEU A 283 3.69 -4.30 -10.39
N TRP A 284 4.60 -4.20 -9.41
CA TRP A 284 4.70 -3.09 -8.46
C TRP A 284 3.40 -2.80 -7.69
N LEU A 285 2.60 -3.84 -7.42
CA LEU A 285 1.30 -3.70 -6.76
C LEU A 285 1.39 -3.71 -5.24
N GLY A 286 2.45 -4.29 -4.67
CA GLY A 286 2.65 -4.40 -3.25
C GLY A 286 3.19 -3.11 -2.61
N PRO A 287 2.87 -2.87 -1.32
CA PRO A 287 3.43 -1.76 -0.57
C PRO A 287 4.92 -1.99 -0.30
N CYS A 288 5.69 -0.90 -0.25
CA CYS A 288 7.08 -0.92 0.16
C CYS A 288 7.19 -0.33 1.56
N SER A 289 7.40 -1.19 2.54
CA SER A 289 7.47 -0.79 3.96
C SER A 289 8.88 -0.82 4.56
N GLY A 290 9.85 -1.33 3.80
CA GLY A 290 11.16 -1.70 4.35
C GLY A 290 11.14 -3.01 5.13
N TYR A 291 9.98 -3.64 5.31
CA TYR A 291 9.86 -4.97 5.92
C TYR A 291 9.52 -6.00 4.85
N CYS A 292 10.28 -7.10 4.88
CA CYS A 292 9.99 -8.32 4.14
C CYS A 292 9.26 -9.25 5.11
N ILE A 293 8.00 -9.60 4.83
CA ILE A 293 7.19 -10.57 5.60
C ILE A 293 6.91 -11.78 4.73
#